data_AF-A0A2E6GXK5-F1
#
_entry.id   AF-A0A2E6GXK5-F1
#
_cell.length_a   1.000
_cell.length_b   1.000
_cell.length_c   1.000
_cell.angle_alpha   90.00
_cell.angle_beta   90.00
_cell.angle_gamma   90.00
#
_symmetry.space_group_name_H-M   'P 1'
#
loop_
_entity.id
_entity.type
_entity.pdbx_description
1 polymer ?
#
loop_
_entity_poly.entity_id
_entity_poly.type
_entity_poly.pdbx_seq_one_letter_code
_entity_poly.pdbx_strand_id
1 'polypeptide(L)'
;GFGFSKTVDQNYELINNLEDFTKLNYPFLVGFSRKSMIYKVLKSCAAEALNGTTVLNTIGLLKGASVLRVHDVKEAKEAVSLIDKLKSIHR
;
A
#
# COMPACT_ATOMS: atom_id res chain seq x y z
N GLY A 1 -1.67 -11.49 0.98
CA GLY A 1 -2.81 -10.99 0.20
C GLY A 1 -3.79 -10.23 1.07
N PHE A 2 -3.89 -8.91 0.88
CA PHE A 2 -4.77 -8.02 1.64
C PHE A 2 -6.23 -8.26 1.28
N GLY A 3 -7.15 -8.22 2.25
CA GLY A 3 -8.58 -8.42 2.03
C GLY A 3 -9.01 -9.83 1.60
N PHE A 4 -8.15 -10.84 1.81
CA PHE A 4 -8.47 -12.26 1.61
C PHE A 4 -8.35 -12.99 2.94
N SER A 5 -9.49 -13.47 3.46
CA SER A 5 -9.62 -14.20 4.74
C SER A 5 -8.89 -13.52 5.91
N LYS A 6 -8.98 -12.20 6.01
CA LYS A 6 -8.37 -11.38 7.06
C LYS A 6 -9.34 -10.36 7.61
N THR A 7 -9.33 -10.17 8.93
CA THR A 7 -10.00 -9.04 9.59
C THR A 7 -9.33 -7.71 9.19
N VAL A 8 -9.96 -6.58 9.53
CA VAL A 8 -9.35 -5.27 9.32
C VAL A 8 -7.99 -5.22 10.03
N ASP A 9 -7.96 -5.54 11.33
CA ASP A 9 -6.75 -5.48 12.15
C ASP A 9 -5.64 -6.39 11.63
N GLN A 10 -5.95 -7.62 11.20
CA GLN A 10 -4.96 -8.52 10.60
C GLN A 10 -4.36 -7.97 9.29
N ASN A 11 -5.10 -7.16 8.52
CA ASN A 11 -4.52 -6.50 7.36
C ASN A 11 -3.54 -5.39 7.77
N TYR A 12 -3.82 -4.66 8.85
CA TYR A 12 -2.92 -3.63 9.36
C TYR A 12 -1.69 -4.21 10.07
N GLU A 13 -1.83 -5.33 10.77
CA GLU A 13 -0.70 -6.12 11.29
C GLU A 13 0.23 -6.55 10.14
N LEU A 14 -0.34 -7.03 9.03
CA LEU A 14 0.44 -7.37 7.84
C LEU A 14 1.14 -6.15 7.24
N ILE A 15 0.50 -4.97 7.21
CA ILE A 15 1.15 -3.72 6.76
C ILE A 15 2.33 -3.37 7.67
N ASN A 16 2.16 -3.48 8.99
CA ASN A 16 3.18 -3.14 9.96
C ASN A 16 4.46 -3.98 9.73
N ASN A 17 4.28 -5.25 9.41
CA ASN A 17 5.35 -6.23 9.20
C ASN A 17 5.77 -6.41 7.73
N LEU A 18 5.43 -5.49 6.82
CA LEU A 18 5.78 -5.63 5.39
C LEU A 18 7.30 -5.70 5.15
N GLU A 19 8.10 -5.08 6.00
CA GLU A 19 9.57 -5.08 5.88
C GLU A 19 10.15 -6.49 6.03
N ASP A 20 9.48 -7.40 6.75
CA ASP A 20 9.93 -8.79 6.89
C ASP A 20 9.94 -9.53 5.54
N PHE A 21 9.11 -9.12 4.59
CA PHE A 21 9.11 -9.71 3.25
C PHE A 21 10.36 -9.37 2.45
N THR A 22 11.06 -8.27 2.78
CA THR A 22 12.33 -7.94 2.14
C THR A 22 13.41 -8.99 2.45
N LYS A 23 13.32 -9.66 3.60
CA LYS A 23 14.24 -10.73 4.01
C LYS A 23 14.16 -11.97 3.11
N LEU A 24 13.07 -12.11 2.35
CA LEU A 24 12.90 -13.22 1.40
C LEU A 24 13.75 -13.03 0.13
N ASN A 25 14.42 -11.89 -0.06
CA ASN A 25 15.23 -11.56 -1.24
C ASN A 25 14.46 -11.66 -2.58
N TYR A 26 13.14 -11.52 -2.54
CA TYR A 26 12.29 -11.44 -3.73
C TYR A 26 11.51 -10.12 -3.74
N PRO A 27 11.28 -9.52 -4.92
CA PRO A 27 10.37 -8.40 -5.03
C PRO A 27 8.96 -8.86 -4.68
N PHE A 28 8.22 -8.03 -3.94
CA PHE A 28 6.84 -8.34 -3.58
C PHE A 28 5.88 -7.26 -4.04
N LEU A 29 4.64 -7.69 -4.28
CA LEU A 29 3.52 -6.87 -4.73
C LEU A 29 2.57 -6.59 -3.56
N VAL A 30 2.13 -5.35 -3.45
CA VAL A 30 1.04 -4.94 -2.55
C VAL A 30 -0.16 -4.43 -3.34
N GLY A 31 -1.36 -4.63 -2.78
CA GLY A 31 -2.61 -4.29 -3.44
C GLY A 31 -3.66 -3.88 -2.43
N PHE A 32 -3.71 -2.58 -2.13
CA PHE A 32 -4.65 -1.98 -1.17
C PHE A 32 -5.88 -1.37 -1.84
N SER A 33 -5.77 -1.06 -3.14
CA SER A 33 -6.67 -0.16 -3.84
C SER A 33 -8.15 -0.51 -3.67
N ARG A 34 -8.90 0.45 -3.11
CA ARG A 34 -10.34 0.38 -2.83
C ARG A 34 -10.79 -0.80 -1.95
N LYS A 35 -9.90 -1.41 -1.17
CA LYS A 35 -10.24 -2.55 -0.30
C LYS A 35 -10.98 -2.13 0.96
N SER A 36 -11.76 -3.07 1.50
CA SER A 36 -12.54 -2.90 2.72
C SER A 36 -11.75 -2.46 3.93
N MET A 37 -10.47 -2.83 4.01
CA MET A 37 -9.60 -2.36 5.09
C MET A 37 -9.44 -0.83 5.12
N ILE A 38 -9.59 -0.14 3.99
CA ILE A 38 -9.52 1.32 3.91
C ILE A 38 -10.88 1.93 4.27
N TYR A 39 -11.90 1.63 3.49
CA TYR A 39 -13.18 2.34 3.60
C TYR A 39 -13.96 1.96 4.86
N LYS A 40 -13.75 0.77 5.45
CA LYS A 40 -14.33 0.44 6.76
C LYS A 40 -13.70 1.26 7.89
N VAL A 41 -12.40 1.49 7.86
CA VAL A 41 -11.69 2.29 8.87
C VAL A 41 -12.08 3.76 8.75
N LEU A 42 -12.16 4.28 7.53
CA LEU A 42 -12.53 5.66 7.25
C LEU A 42 -14.04 5.92 7.28
N LYS A 43 -14.86 4.89 7.56
CA LYS A 43 -16.33 4.95 7.54
C LYS A 43 -16.87 5.56 6.24
N SER A 44 -16.29 5.18 5.11
CA SER A 44 -16.60 5.66 3.76
C SER A 44 -16.98 4.50 2.83
N CYS A 45 -17.01 4.77 1.52
CA CYS A 45 -17.25 3.74 0.50
C CYS A 45 -16.01 3.47 -0.37
N ALA A 46 -16.07 2.41 -1.19
CA ALA A 46 -15.00 2.03 -2.09
C ALA A 46 -14.67 3.10 -3.16
N ALA A 47 -15.66 3.90 -3.56
CA ALA A 47 -15.47 4.99 -4.53
C ALA A 47 -14.67 6.16 -3.95
N GLU A 48 -14.76 6.37 -2.63
CA GLU A 48 -14.08 7.47 -1.91
C GLU A 48 -12.74 7.01 -1.30
N ALA A 49 -12.35 5.76 -1.53
CA ALA A 49 -11.15 5.16 -0.93
C ALA A 49 -9.84 5.62 -1.58
N LEU A 50 -9.86 6.59 -2.51
CA LEU A 50 -8.68 7.04 -3.25
C LEU A 50 -7.61 7.60 -2.30
N ASN A 51 -7.97 8.54 -1.43
CA ASN A 51 -7.03 9.13 -0.48
C ASN A 51 -6.38 8.07 0.42
N GLY A 52 -7.20 7.19 1.03
CA GLY A 52 -6.68 6.10 1.87
C GLY A 52 -5.85 5.08 1.08
N THR A 53 -6.18 4.84 -0.19
CA THR A 53 -5.37 4.00 -1.08
C THR A 53 -4.00 4.60 -1.31
N THR A 54 -3.93 5.91 -1.60
CA THR A 54 -2.67 6.62 -1.78
C THR A 54 -1.81 6.55 -0.53
N VAL A 55 -2.40 6.78 0.66
CA VAL A 55 -1.67 6.68 1.94
C VAL A 55 -1.08 5.28 2.14
N LEU A 56 -1.87 4.21 1.95
CA LEU A 56 -1.37 2.85 2.12
C LEU A 56 -0.35 2.44 1.05
N ASN A 57 -0.51 2.90 -0.20
CA ASN A 57 0.49 2.70 -1.25
C ASN A 57 1.83 3.32 -0.86
N THR A 58 1.82 4.56 -0.37
CA THR A 58 3.01 5.27 0.12
C THR A 58 3.71 4.48 1.23
N ILE A 59 2.94 3.98 2.21
CA ILE A 59 3.49 3.14 3.29
C ILE A 59 4.09 1.84 2.71
N GLY A 60 3.40 1.18 1.78
CA GLY A 60 3.92 -0.03 1.12
C GLY A 60 5.25 0.21 0.41
N LEU A 61 5.38 1.33 -0.32
CA LEU A 61 6.61 1.71 -1.01
C LEU A 61 7.76 2.02 -0.02
N LEU A 62 7.45 2.68 1.10
CA LEU A 62 8.42 2.96 2.16
C LEU A 62 8.90 1.66 2.83
N LYS A 63 8.00 0.68 3.00
CA LYS A 63 8.29 -0.64 3.56
C LYS A 63 8.88 -1.66 2.57
N GLY A 64 9.28 -1.21 1.38
CA GLY A 64 10.03 -2.04 0.43
C GLY A 64 9.22 -2.75 -0.65
N ALA A 65 7.92 -2.47 -0.80
CA ALA A 65 7.13 -3.04 -1.89
C ALA A 65 7.70 -2.64 -3.25
N SER A 66 7.83 -3.61 -4.16
CA SER A 66 8.39 -3.40 -5.49
C SER A 66 7.31 -3.14 -6.55
N VAL A 67 6.09 -3.62 -6.31
CA VAL A 67 4.97 -3.48 -7.25
C VAL A 67 3.70 -3.06 -6.52
N LEU A 68 2.98 -2.08 -7.08
CA LEU A 68 1.66 -1.68 -6.62
C LEU A 68 0.58 -2.19 -7.60
N ARG A 69 -0.42 -2.91 -7.09
CA ARG A 69 -1.64 -3.24 -7.84
C ARG A 69 -2.75 -2.24 -7.49
N VAL A 70 -3.11 -1.40 -8.45
CA VAL A 70 -4.04 -0.27 -8.26
C VAL A 70 -5.12 -0.20 -9.34
N HIS A 71 -6.24 0.42 -9.01
CA HIS A 71 -7.25 0.83 -10.00
C HIS A 71 -6.93 2.22 -10.57
N ASP A 72 -6.46 3.12 -9.71
CA ASP A 72 -6.21 4.54 -10.01
C ASP A 72 -4.71 4.74 -10.32
N VAL A 73 -4.34 4.58 -11.60
CA VAL A 73 -2.93 4.51 -12.05
C VAL A 73 -2.21 5.85 -11.93
N LYS A 74 -2.90 6.96 -12.22
CA LYS A 74 -2.30 8.30 -12.23
C LYS A 74 -1.78 8.66 -10.83
N GLU A 75 -2.63 8.53 -9.82
CA GLU A 75 -2.36 8.87 -8.43
C GLU A 75 -1.31 7.93 -7.82
N ALA A 76 -1.34 6.65 -8.20
CA ALA A 76 -0.30 5.70 -7.80
C ALA A 76 1.07 6.08 -8.38
N LYS A 77 1.12 6.52 -9.65
CA LYS A 77 2.37 6.97 -10.29
C LYS A 77 2.92 8.24 -9.63
N GLU A 78 2.05 9.17 -9.23
CA GLU A 78 2.43 10.35 -8.46
C GLU A 78 3.10 9.95 -7.12
N ALA A 79 2.49 9.02 -6.38
CA ALA A 79 3.07 8.51 -5.13
C ALA A 79 4.44 7.83 -5.34
N VAL A 80 4.58 6.99 -6.37
CA VAL A 80 5.87 6.37 -6.74
C VAL A 80 6.93 7.44 -7.05
N SER A 81 6.59 8.43 -7.87
CA SER A 81 7.52 9.49 -8.28
C SER A 81 8.03 10.30 -7.07
N LEU A 82 7.16 10.60 -6.12
CA LEU A 82 7.52 11.31 -4.89
C LEU A 82 8.42 10.46 -3.99
N ILE A 83 8.11 9.17 -3.82
CA ILE A 83 8.94 8.27 -3.01
C ILE A 83 10.31 8.02 -3.64
N ASP A 84 10.39 7.88 -4.97
CA ASP A 84 11.66 7.73 -5.67
C ASP A 84 12.53 8.98 -5.49
N LYS A 85 11.92 10.17 -5.61
CA LYS A 85 12.62 11.43 -5.33
C LYS A 85 13.12 11.48 -3.89
N LEU A 86 12.30 11.10 -2.90
CA LEU A 86 12.69 11.04 -1.49
C LEU A 86 13.88 10.09 -1.26
N LYS A 87 13.82 8.88 -1.84
CA LYS A 87 14.89 7.86 -1.72
C LYS A 87 16.18 8.29 -2.41
N SER A 88 16.10 9.07 -3.49
CA SER A 88 17.29 9.57 -4.21
C SER A 88 18.17 10.52 -3.41
N ILE A 89 17.64 11.18 -2.38
CA ILE A 89 18.39 12.13 -1.54
C ILE A 89 19.30 11.41 -0.55
N HIS A 90 18.96 10.18 -0.16
CA HIS A 90 19.65 9.39 0.87
C HIS A 90 20.43 8.21 0.27
N ARG A 91 20.71 8.24 -1.04
CA ARG A 91 21.50 7.22 -1.75
C ARG A 91 22.93 7.68 -1.98
#